data_AF-A0A7X9PGS0-F1
#
_entry.id   AF-A0A7X9PGS0-F1
#
_cell.length_a   1.000
_cell.length_b   1.000
_cell.length_c   1.000
_cell.angle_alpha   90.00
_cell.angle_beta   90.00
_cell.angle_gamma   90.00
#
_symmetry.space_group_name_H-M   'P 1'
#
loop_
_entity.id
_entity.type
_entity.pdbx_description
1 polymer ?
#
loop_
_entity_poly.entity_id
_entity_poly.type
_entity_poly.pdbx_seq_one_letter_code
_entity_poly.pdbx_strand_id
1 'polypeptide(L)'
;MKVILKQSVRSLGKAGTVVKVNDGYARNFLIPKGLAIEADEKNIRLFEHEKNNILKKAAKEHKNAQDLADVLSRETITIARKVGDQDKLFGSVSAKDIEAALKEKGYDINRKMIMHEHGEHIKEL
;
A
#
# COMPACT_ATOMS: atom_id res chain seq x y z
N MET A 1 19.98 0.03 -30.50
CA MET A 1 18.55 0.35 -30.27
C MET A 1 18.32 0.82 -28.84
N LYS A 2 17.44 1.81 -28.61
CA LYS A 2 17.03 2.22 -27.25
C LYS A 2 15.70 1.54 -26.91
N VAL A 3 15.61 0.97 -25.71
CA VAL A 3 14.39 0.30 -25.23
C VAL A 3 14.06 0.72 -23.80
N ILE A 4 12.78 0.77 -23.47
CA ILE A 4 12.27 1.00 -22.13
C ILE A 4 11.93 -0.36 -21.53
N LEU A 5 12.55 -0.71 -20.40
CA LEU A 5 12.26 -1.96 -19.72
C LEU A 5 10.88 -1.92 -19.08
N LYS A 6 10.01 -2.88 -19.39
CA LYS A 6 8.72 -3.06 -18.69
C LYS A 6 8.89 -3.85 -17.39
N GLN A 7 9.88 -4.73 -17.34
CA GLN A 7 10.19 -5.57 -16.18
C GLN A 7 11.66 -5.41 -15.81
N SER A 8 11.98 -5.66 -14.54
CA SER A 8 13.35 -5.65 -14.06
C SER A 8 14.12 -6.83 -14.67
N VAL A 9 15.23 -6.54 -15.34
CA VAL A 9 16.10 -7.54 -15.96
C VAL A 9 17.46 -7.45 -15.29
N ARG A 10 17.95 -8.55 -14.70
CA ARG A 10 19.19 -8.58 -13.90
C ARG A 10 20.40 -7.96 -14.61
N SER A 11 20.50 -8.11 -15.92
CA SER A 11 21.61 -7.61 -16.74
C SER A 11 21.45 -6.16 -17.22
N LEU A 12 20.24 -5.59 -17.18
CA LEU A 12 19.95 -4.28 -17.78
C LEU A 12 19.49 -3.23 -16.75
N GLY A 13 18.82 -3.66 -15.68
CA GLY A 13 18.34 -2.77 -14.62
C GLY A 13 16.87 -2.99 -14.25
N LYS A 14 16.30 -1.97 -13.58
CA LYS A 14 14.92 -2.02 -13.07
C LYS A 14 13.91 -1.66 -14.16
N ALA A 15 12.68 -2.14 -13.98
CA ALA A 15 11.52 -1.72 -14.77
C ALA A 15 11.41 -0.17 -14.82
N GLY A 16 11.07 0.36 -15.99
CA GLY A 16 10.93 1.78 -16.28
C GLY A 16 12.21 2.51 -16.69
N THR A 17 13.33 1.81 -16.80
CA THR A 17 14.61 2.41 -17.21
C THR A 17 14.77 2.36 -18.73
N VAL A 18 15.26 3.46 -19.32
CA VAL A 18 15.66 3.49 -20.73
C VAL A 18 17.09 2.99 -20.86
N VAL A 19 17.29 1.90 -21.60
CA VAL A 19 18.60 1.28 -21.81
C VAL A 19 18.92 1.18 -23.30
N LYS A 20 20.21 1.34 -23.64
CA LYS A 20 20.72 1.12 -25.00
C LYS A 20 21.21 -0.32 -25.11
N VAL A 21 20.64 -1.08 -26.02
CA VAL A 21 20.98 -2.49 -26.28
C VAL A 21 21.23 -2.75 -27.75
N ASN A 22 21.81 -3.91 -28.05
CA ASN A 22 21.98 -4.38 -29.42
C ASN A 22 20.62 -4.68 -30.07
N ASP A 23 20.49 -4.36 -31.35
CA ASP A 23 19.20 -4.43 -32.05
C ASP A 23 18.64 -5.84 -32.11
N GLY A 24 19.50 -6.85 -32.27
CA GLY A 24 19.08 -8.26 -32.23
C GLY A 24 18.59 -8.70 -30.85
N TYR A 25 19.19 -8.18 -29.78
CA TYR A 25 18.76 -8.51 -28.42
C TYR A 25 17.42 -7.86 -28.07
N ALA A 26 17.18 -6.63 -28.52
CA ALA A 26 15.88 -5.99 -28.41
C ALA A 26 14.79 -6.74 -29.22
N ARG A 27 15.00 -6.93 -30.52
CA ARG A 27 13.98 -7.46 -31.44
C ARG A 27 13.72 -8.96 -31.28
N ASN A 28 14.73 -9.76 -30.95
CA ASN A 28 14.57 -11.22 -30.88
C ASN A 28 14.28 -11.73 -29.47
N PHE A 29 14.61 -10.96 -28.42
CA PHE A 29 14.48 -11.41 -27.04
C PHE A 29 13.62 -10.49 -26.18
N LEU A 30 13.95 -9.20 -26.06
CA LEU A 30 13.28 -8.32 -25.09
C LEU A 30 11.85 -7.95 -25.50
N ILE A 31 11.64 -7.58 -26.76
CA ILE A 31 10.34 -7.15 -27.29
C ILE A 31 9.36 -8.33 -27.40
N PRO A 32 9.73 -9.49 -28.01
CA PRO A 32 8.80 -10.62 -28.12
C PRO A 32 8.42 -11.22 -26.78
N LYS A 33 9.32 -11.18 -25.78
CA LYS A 33 9.02 -11.63 -24.41
C LYS A 33 8.28 -10.58 -23.58
N GLY A 34 7.99 -9.41 -24.13
CA GLY A 34 7.31 -8.31 -23.41
C GLY A 34 8.12 -7.71 -22.26
N LEU A 35 9.44 -7.93 -22.23
CA LEU A 35 10.35 -7.42 -21.20
C LEU A 35 10.72 -5.96 -21.43
N ALA A 36 10.68 -5.49 -22.69
CA ALA A 36 10.96 -4.11 -23.06
C ALA A 36 10.11 -3.66 -24.24
N ILE A 37 10.00 -2.34 -24.42
CA ILE A 37 9.38 -1.68 -25.59
C ILE A 37 10.39 -0.73 -26.23
N GLU A 38 10.18 -0.39 -27.50
CA GLU A 38 11.02 0.59 -28.20
C GLU A 38 10.89 1.97 -27.55
N ALA A 39 12.03 2.63 -27.32
CA ALA A 39 12.09 3.94 -26.70
C ALA A 39 11.91 5.06 -27.74
N ASP A 40 10.76 5.07 -28.42
CA ASP A 40 10.34 6.18 -29.28
C ASP A 40 9.81 7.33 -28.43
N GLU A 41 9.86 8.56 -28.96
CA GLU A 41 9.34 9.74 -28.26
C GLU A 41 7.88 9.57 -27.81
N LYS A 42 7.07 8.92 -28.64
CA LYS A 42 5.66 8.62 -28.32
C LYS A 42 5.56 7.69 -27.09
N ASN A 43 6.37 6.63 -27.06
CA ASN A 43 6.35 5.64 -25.98
C ASN A 43 6.95 6.21 -24.68
N ILE A 44 7.98 7.05 -24.79
CA ILE A 44 8.55 7.77 -23.64
C ILE A 44 7.51 8.69 -23.01
N ARG A 45 6.84 9.53 -23.82
CA ARG A 45 5.80 10.43 -23.32
C ARG A 45 4.62 9.67 -22.71
N LEU A 46 4.19 8.57 -23.32
CA LEU A 46 3.13 7.73 -22.78
C LEU A 46 3.53 7.14 -21.42
N PHE A 47 4.75 6.59 -21.32
CA PHE A 47 5.28 6.02 -20.09
C PHE A 47 5.39 7.08 -18.97
N GLU A 48 5.88 8.27 -19.29
CA GLU A 48 5.95 9.38 -18.33
C GLU A 48 4.56 9.84 -17.88
N HIS A 49 3.59 9.88 -18.79
CA HIS A 49 2.21 10.23 -18.46
C HIS A 49 1.57 9.19 -17.54
N GLU A 50 1.70 7.90 -17.85
CA GLU A 50 1.22 6.80 -17.01
C GLU A 50 1.89 6.82 -15.63
N LYS A 51 3.22 6.98 -15.59
CA LYS A 51 3.98 7.10 -14.34
C LYS A 51 3.47 8.26 -13.48
N ASN A 52 3.27 9.44 -14.07
CA ASN A 52 2.75 10.59 -13.34
C ASN A 52 1.33 10.36 -12.85
N ASN A 53 0.48 9.68 -13.63
CA ASN A 53 -0.89 9.37 -13.21
C ASN A 53 -0.91 8.40 -12.02
N ILE A 54 -0.09 7.35 -12.07
CA ILE A 54 0.08 6.40 -10.96
C ILE A 54 0.60 7.12 -9.71
N LEU A 55 1.63 7.96 -9.86
CA LEU A 55 2.19 8.72 -8.74
C LEU A 55 1.16 9.68 -8.13
N LYS A 56 0.37 10.37 -8.95
CA LYS A 56 -0.70 11.26 -8.47
C LYS A 56 -1.79 10.48 -7.73
N LYS A 57 -2.20 9.31 -8.26
CA LYS A 57 -3.17 8.45 -7.60
C LYS A 57 -2.65 7.94 -6.26
N ALA A 58 -1.42 7.43 -6.23
CA ALA A 58 -0.77 6.97 -5.01
C ALA A 58 -0.60 8.11 -3.98
N ALA A 59 -0.20 9.31 -4.41
CA ALA A 59 -0.09 10.46 -3.52
C ALA A 59 -1.46 10.88 -2.94
N LYS A 60 -2.53 10.82 -3.74
CA LYS A 60 -3.89 11.09 -3.27
C LYS A 60 -4.36 10.04 -2.27
N GLU A 61 -4.14 8.77 -2.56
CA GLU A 61 -4.47 7.66 -1.64
C GLU A 61 -3.69 7.78 -0.33
N HIS A 62 -2.39 8.09 -0.39
CA HIS A 62 -1.56 8.32 0.78
C HIS A 62 -2.05 9.51 1.60
N LYS A 63 -2.38 10.63 0.94
CA LYS A 63 -2.91 11.80 1.63
C LYS A 63 -4.22 11.49 2.34
N ASN A 64 -5.16 10.83 1.66
CA ASN A 64 -6.43 10.42 2.27
C ASN A 64 -6.21 9.50 3.48
N ALA A 65 -5.26 8.56 3.39
CA ALA A 65 -4.93 7.67 4.50
C ALA A 65 -4.31 8.43 5.68
N GLN A 66 -3.48 9.43 5.41
CA GLN A 66 -2.86 10.27 6.42
C GLN A 66 -3.87 11.20 7.09
N ASP A 67 -4.76 11.82 6.32
CA ASP A 67 -5.85 12.63 6.85
C ASP A 67 -6.77 11.79 7.76
N LEU A 68 -7.07 10.54 7.37
CA LEU A 68 -7.83 9.61 8.20
C LEU A 68 -7.07 9.25 9.50
N ALA A 69 -5.76 8.99 9.41
CA ALA A 69 -4.93 8.68 10.57
C ALA A 69 -4.89 9.85 11.57
N ASP A 70 -4.78 11.08 11.08
CA ASP A 70 -4.79 12.28 11.93
C ASP A 70 -6.12 12.44 12.67
N VAL A 71 -7.24 12.19 12.00
CA VAL A 71 -8.57 12.22 12.63
C VAL A 71 -8.69 11.13 13.71
N LEU A 72 -8.29 9.90 13.40
CA LEU A 72 -8.33 8.78 14.34
C LEU A 72 -7.40 8.99 15.55
N SER A 73 -6.26 9.64 15.37
CA SER A 73 -5.32 9.93 16.45
C SER A 73 -5.90 10.84 17.53
N ARG A 74 -6.89 11.67 17.17
CA ARG A 74 -7.56 12.60 18.07
C ARG A 74 -8.82 12.00 18.69
N GLU A 75 -9.29 10.87 18.17
CA GLU A 75 -10.52 10.23 18.60
C GLU A 75 -10.25 9.28 19.77
N THR A 76 -10.86 9.53 20.91
CA THR A 76 -10.77 8.64 22.08
C THR A 76 -11.96 7.70 22.11
N ILE A 77 -11.73 6.38 22.05
CA ILE A 77 -12.80 5.38 22.10
C ILE A 77 -12.91 4.83 23.52
N THR A 78 -14.12 4.79 24.06
CA THR A 78 -14.39 4.20 25.38
C THR A 78 -15.16 2.90 25.18
N ILE A 79 -14.58 1.78 25.64
CA ILE A 79 -15.22 0.46 25.57
C ILE A 79 -15.50 0.00 27.00
N ALA A 80 -16.76 0.04 27.42
CA ALA A 80 -17.16 -0.40 28.75
C ALA A 80 -17.14 -1.93 28.84
N ARG A 81 -16.38 -2.49 29.80
CA ARG A 81 -16.31 -3.92 30.08
C ARG A 81 -16.34 -4.18 31.58
N LYS A 82 -16.84 -5.37 31.97
CA LYS A 82 -16.81 -5.82 33.36
C LYS A 82 -15.39 -6.23 33.74
N VAL A 83 -14.93 -5.74 34.88
CA VAL A 83 -13.63 -6.05 35.47
C VAL A 83 -13.87 -7.02 36.63
N GLY A 84 -13.00 -8.03 36.77
CA GLY A 84 -13.01 -8.97 37.89
C GLY A 84 -12.05 -8.57 39.01
N ASP A 85 -11.94 -9.41 40.03
CA ASP A 85 -10.96 -9.21 41.09
C ASP A 85 -9.54 -9.18 40.50
N GLN A 86 -8.73 -8.20 40.93
CA GLN A 86 -7.37 -7.88 40.45
C GLN A 86 -7.26 -7.12 39.11
N ASP A 87 -8.19 -6.22 38.77
CA ASP A 87 -8.12 -5.36 37.57
C ASP A 87 -8.06 -6.11 36.22
N LYS A 88 -8.33 -7.42 36.23
CA LYS A 88 -8.41 -8.25 35.03
C LYS A 88 -9.78 -8.12 34.39
N LEU A 89 -9.82 -7.88 33.08
CA LEU A 89 -11.09 -7.85 32.35
C LEU A 89 -11.71 -9.25 32.28
N PHE A 90 -13.03 -9.32 32.47
CA PHE A 90 -13.80 -10.53 32.15
C PHE A 90 -13.87 -10.68 30.63
N GLY A 91 -12.88 -11.38 30.06
CA GLY A 91 -12.69 -11.52 28.62
C GLY A 91 -11.55 -10.64 28.11
N SER A 92 -11.54 -10.37 26.81
CA SER A 92 -10.49 -9.56 26.18
C SER A 92 -11.10 -8.62 25.14
N VAL A 93 -10.59 -7.39 25.05
CA VAL A 93 -10.99 -6.48 23.97
C VAL A 93 -10.28 -6.90 22.70
N SER A 94 -11.06 -7.41 21.74
CA SER A 94 -10.58 -7.87 20.46
C SER A 94 -10.67 -6.78 19.39
N ALA A 95 -9.99 -6.97 18.26
CA ALA A 95 -10.13 -6.08 17.10
C ALA A 95 -11.58 -5.90 16.62
N LYS A 96 -12.47 -6.87 16.88
CA LYS A 96 -13.91 -6.75 16.55
C LYS A 96 -14.63 -5.74 17.45
N ASP A 97 -14.27 -5.68 18.72
CA ASP A 97 -14.86 -4.73 19.68
C ASP A 97 -14.45 -3.30 19.33
N ILE A 98 -13.19 -3.12 18.92
CA ILE A 98 -12.65 -1.84 18.48
C ILE A 98 -13.28 -1.42 17.14
N GLU A 99 -13.41 -2.35 16.18
CA GLU A 99 -14.11 -2.12 14.90
C GLU A 99 -15.56 -1.68 15.13
N ALA A 100 -16.30 -2.34 16.04
CA ALA A 100 -17.66 -1.96 16.37
C ALA A 100 -17.74 -0.56 16.98
N ALA A 101 -16.87 -0.23 17.92
CA ALA A 101 -16.84 1.08 18.57
C ALA A 101 -16.41 2.21 17.61
N LEU A 102 -15.49 1.94 16.69
CA LEU A 102 -15.12 2.85 15.60
C LEU A 102 -16.29 3.08 14.64
N LYS A 103 -17.03 2.02 14.33
CA LYS A 103 -18.19 2.08 13.44
C LYS A 103 -19.36 2.86 14.05
N GLU A 104 -19.60 2.75 15.35
CA GLU A 104 -20.57 3.61 16.07
C GLU A 104 -20.21 5.10 15.96
N LYS A 105 -18.93 5.43 15.87
CA LYS A 105 -18.45 6.80 15.65
C LYS A 105 -18.42 7.24 14.18
N GLY A 106 -18.82 6.35 13.25
CA GLY A 106 -18.88 6.64 11.82
C GLY A 106 -17.59 6.34 11.04
N TYR A 107 -16.60 5.70 11.65
CA TYR A 107 -15.37 5.29 10.96
C TYR A 107 -15.48 3.83 10.49
N ASP A 108 -15.40 3.62 9.17
CA ASP A 108 -15.40 2.27 8.58
C ASP A 108 -13.97 1.73 8.47
N ILE A 109 -13.45 1.20 9.59
CA ILE A 109 -12.12 0.63 9.67
C ILE A 109 -12.24 -0.88 9.78
N ASN A 110 -11.65 -1.58 8.81
CA ASN A 110 -11.67 -3.04 8.82
C ASN A 110 -10.80 -3.60 9.95
N ARG A 111 -11.30 -4.61 10.66
CA ARG A 111 -10.52 -5.35 11.68
C ARG A 111 -9.12 -5.80 11.25
N LYS A 112 -8.87 -6.02 9.95
CA LYS A 112 -7.54 -6.40 9.43
C LYS A 112 -6.50 -5.28 9.56
N MET A 113 -6.95 -4.04 9.69
CA MET A 113 -6.10 -2.86 9.89
C MET A 113 -5.81 -2.59 11.37
N ILE A 114 -6.50 -3.28 12.28
CA ILE A 114 -6.32 -3.14 13.72
C ILE A 114 -5.30 -4.18 14.18
N MET A 115 -4.09 -3.73 14.48
CA MET A 115 -3.02 -4.57 15.02
C MET A 115 -2.74 -4.17 16.47
N HIS A 116 -2.71 -5.15 17.37
CA HIS A 116 -2.24 -4.94 18.74
C HIS A 116 -0.71 -5.10 18.78
N GLU A 117 -0.02 -4.24 19.52
CA GLU A 117 1.45 -4.17 19.60
C GLU A 117 2.13 -5.49 19.97
N HIS A 118 1.41 -6.41 20.65
CA HIS A 118 1.95 -7.70 21.09
C HIS A 118 1.21 -8.91 20.51
N GLY A 119 0.29 -8.71 19.55
CA GLY A 119 -0.52 -9.81 19.01
C GLY A 119 -1.49 -10.43 20.02
N GLU A 120 -1.48 -9.98 21.27
CA GLU A 120 -2.42 -10.36 22.31
C GLU A 120 -3.56 -9.33 22.41
N HIS A 121 -4.75 -9.82 22.72
CA HIS A 121 -5.90 -8.98 23.03
C HIS A 121 -5.67 -8.20 24.33
N ILE A 122 -6.29 -7.03 24.45
CA ILE A 122 -6.20 -6.20 25.67
C ILE A 122 -6.96 -6.93 26.79
N LYS A 123 -6.23 -7.35 27.84
CA LYS A 123 -6.74 -8.18 28.96
C LYS A 123 -6.69 -7.48 30.32
N GLU A 124 -5.98 -6.35 30.41
CA GLU A 124 -5.73 -5.60 31.64
C GLU A 124 -5.88 -4.09 31.34
N LEU A 125 -6.13 -3.31 32.40
CA LEU A 125 -6.48 -1.88 32.35
C LEU A 125 -5.25 -0.98 32.52
#